data_AF-A0A1H2Z9K3-F1
#
_entry.id   AF-A0A1H2Z9K3-F1
#
_cell.length_a   1.000
_cell.length_b   1.000
_cell.length_c   1.000
_cell.angle_alpha   90.00
_cell.angle_beta   90.00
_cell.angle_gamma   90.00
#
_symmetry.space_group_name_H-M   'P 1'
#
loop_
_entity.id
_entity.type
_entity.pdbx_description
1 polymer ?
#
loop_
_entity_poly.entity_id
_entity_poly.type
_entity_poly.pdbx_seq_one_letter_code
_entity_poly.pdbx_strand_id
1 'polypeptide(L)'
;MAHRAFLMLGAALLTMSSLSGVAAAQELSPGLTDAMQRDLGLTEHQARARVAQESAAIRVLPAAQQAAGAAFGGAWFDPASGKLVVGLTDEGKAGAVRATGAETATSKVSAAALDTAKTKIDALKAPAGVSSWRSDPRSGSVVITVNNRDTAAEKFIETAKQAGPVTVVQGEAPRTFSAGTVGGDPYYINGNTRCSIGFSVQGGFVSAGHCGGTGSSTVGWDGSYMGSFAGSSFPGNDYSFIRITNGWWPAPVVLGWGTVSDALVRGSWVAPVGTSVCRSGSTTHWHCGAVRGLNETVNYSQGAVYGMTKTSVCAEPGDSGGSFITGDQAQGVTSGGWGNCSGGGETWFQPVNEILQTYGLALVTA
;
A
#
# COMPACT_ATOMS: atom_id res chain seq x y z
N MET A 1 5.38 64.87 75.59
CA MET A 1 6.29 63.70 75.62
C MET A 1 6.85 63.53 74.21
N ALA A 2 8.14 63.80 74.04
CA ALA A 2 8.84 63.77 72.75
C ALA A 2 9.41 62.37 72.50
N HIS A 3 9.32 61.85 71.27
CA HIS A 3 10.06 60.66 70.86
C HIS A 3 10.82 60.87 69.54
N ARG A 4 12.05 60.37 69.56
CA ARG A 4 13.15 60.54 68.61
C ARG A 4 13.07 59.56 67.43
N ALA A 5 13.74 59.96 66.37
CA ALA A 5 13.99 59.28 65.10
C ALA A 5 14.74 57.94 65.20
N PHE A 6 14.63 57.11 64.15
CA PHE A 6 15.76 56.34 63.59
C PHE A 6 15.49 55.93 62.13
N LEU A 7 16.41 56.30 61.22
CA LEU A 7 16.52 55.77 59.85
C LEU A 7 17.22 54.40 59.88
N MET A 8 16.81 53.48 59.01
CA MET A 8 17.55 52.24 58.68
C MET A 8 17.72 52.13 57.17
N LEU A 9 18.99 52.11 56.72
CA LEU A 9 19.42 51.75 55.36
C LEU A 9 19.49 50.22 55.25
N GLY A 10 18.80 49.63 54.27
CA GLY A 10 18.91 48.20 53.94
C GLY A 10 19.92 47.95 52.82
N ALA A 11 20.90 47.08 53.07
CA ALA A 11 21.89 46.63 52.10
C ALA A 11 21.35 45.45 51.26
N ALA A 12 21.52 45.51 49.94
CA ALA A 12 21.17 44.45 49.01
C ALA A 12 22.39 43.55 48.72
N LEU A 13 22.27 42.25 49.03
CA LEU A 13 23.21 41.20 48.61
C LEU A 13 22.66 40.49 47.36
N LEU A 14 23.39 40.59 46.26
CA LEU A 14 23.16 39.84 45.01
C LEU A 14 23.93 38.51 45.09
N THR A 15 23.21 37.40 45.28
CA THR A 15 23.76 36.05 45.11
C THR A 15 23.61 35.61 43.66
N MET A 16 24.75 35.43 42.97
CA MET A 16 24.82 34.78 41.66
C MET A 16 24.59 33.27 41.80
N SER A 17 23.46 32.78 41.28
CA SER A 17 23.22 31.35 41.10
C SER A 17 23.66 30.93 39.69
N SER A 18 24.74 30.16 39.63
CA SER A 18 25.22 29.49 38.42
C SER A 18 24.22 28.42 37.96
N LEU A 19 23.57 28.65 36.81
CA LEU A 19 22.75 27.66 36.12
C LEU A 19 23.66 26.71 35.32
N SER A 20 24.00 25.58 35.93
CA SER A 20 24.49 24.40 35.23
C SER A 20 23.34 23.76 34.45
N GLY A 21 23.10 24.22 33.22
CA GLY A 21 22.11 23.65 32.31
C GLY A 21 22.64 22.38 31.66
N VAL A 22 22.42 21.23 32.30
CA VAL A 22 22.53 19.92 31.64
C VAL A 22 21.37 19.84 30.64
N ALA A 23 21.65 19.91 29.34
CA ALA A 23 20.64 19.75 28.31
C ALA A 23 19.97 18.38 28.47
N ALA A 24 18.68 18.38 28.82
CA ALA A 24 17.90 17.16 28.96
C ALA A 24 17.95 16.36 27.65
N ALA A 25 18.33 15.08 27.75
CA ALA A 25 18.19 14.13 26.66
C ALA A 25 16.70 14.08 26.29
N GLN A 26 16.38 14.55 25.10
CA GLN A 26 15.02 14.55 24.61
C GLN A 26 14.53 13.09 24.59
N GLU A 27 13.53 12.77 25.40
CA GLU A 27 13.01 11.41 25.46
C GLU A 27 12.51 10.99 24.07
N LEU A 28 13.06 9.90 23.56
CA LEU A 28 12.63 9.32 22.29
C LEU A 28 11.20 8.81 22.43
N SER A 29 10.42 8.91 21.35
CA SER A 29 9.07 8.34 21.32
C SER A 29 9.10 6.86 21.77
N PRO A 30 8.12 6.42 22.58
CA PRO A 30 8.04 5.02 23.01
C PRO A 30 8.14 4.04 21.83
N GLY A 31 8.96 3.00 21.98
CA GLY A 31 9.15 1.97 20.95
C GLY A 31 10.04 2.35 19.75
N LEU A 32 10.46 3.61 19.60
CA LEU A 32 11.33 4.02 18.50
C LEU A 32 12.67 3.27 18.53
N THR A 33 13.26 3.16 19.72
CA THR A 33 14.55 2.47 19.89
C THR A 33 14.43 0.99 19.56
N ASP A 34 13.35 0.32 19.98
CA ASP A 34 13.12 -1.10 19.66
C ASP A 34 12.93 -1.32 18.16
N ALA A 35 12.21 -0.43 17.49
CA ALA A 35 12.08 -0.46 16.04
C ALA A 35 13.44 -0.28 15.34
N MET A 36 14.25 0.71 15.76
CA MET A 36 15.58 0.92 15.19
C MET A 36 16.53 -0.25 15.44
N GLN A 37 16.45 -0.90 16.61
CA GLN A 37 17.25 -2.09 16.90
C GLN A 37 16.88 -3.24 15.95
N ARG A 38 15.58 -3.51 15.80
CA ARG A 38 15.06 -4.55 14.91
C ARG A 38 15.39 -4.28 13.45
N ASP A 39 15.16 -3.06 12.97
CA ASP A 39 15.15 -2.75 11.54
C ASP A 39 16.54 -2.33 11.02
N LEU A 40 17.39 -1.74 11.86
CA LEU A 40 18.73 -1.27 11.48
C LEU A 40 19.87 -2.11 12.08
N GLY A 41 19.55 -3.13 12.88
CA GLY A 41 20.56 -3.99 13.53
C GLY A 41 21.42 -3.26 14.55
N LEU A 42 20.92 -2.17 15.14
CA LEU A 42 21.65 -1.36 16.13
C LEU A 42 21.42 -1.92 17.54
N THR A 43 22.35 -1.67 18.45
CA THR A 43 22.09 -1.76 19.90
C THR A 43 21.26 -0.57 20.37
N GLU A 44 20.60 -0.69 21.53
CA GLU A 44 19.86 0.42 22.13
C GLU A 44 20.69 1.71 22.23
N HIS A 45 21.94 1.60 22.71
CA HIS A 45 22.87 2.72 22.81
C HIS A 45 23.18 3.34 21.43
N GLN A 46 23.44 2.50 20.42
CA GLN A 46 23.70 2.98 19.06
C GLN A 46 22.48 3.65 18.43
N ALA A 47 21.26 3.14 18.68
CA ALA A 47 20.03 3.74 18.21
C ALA A 47 19.78 5.12 18.85
N ARG A 48 19.98 5.25 20.16
CA ARG A 48 19.90 6.55 20.85
C ARG A 48 20.94 7.54 20.33
N ALA A 49 22.19 7.09 20.18
CA ALA A 49 23.26 7.91 19.60
C ALA A 49 22.92 8.33 18.17
N ARG A 50 22.33 7.44 17.37
CA ARG A 50 21.97 7.72 15.99
C ARG A 50 20.94 8.85 15.88
N VAL A 51 19.88 8.81 16.67
CA VAL A 51 18.85 9.87 16.65
C VAL A 51 19.45 11.22 17.03
N ALA A 52 20.33 11.26 18.04
CA ALA A 52 21.00 12.49 18.45
C ALA A 52 21.92 13.05 17.33
N GLN A 53 22.68 12.17 16.68
CA GLN A 53 23.57 12.51 15.56
C GLN A 53 22.79 13.01 14.33
N GLU A 54 21.73 12.33 13.93
CA GLU A 54 20.85 12.74 12.82
C GLU A 54 20.18 14.08 13.11
N SER A 55 19.71 14.29 14.35
CA SER A 55 19.15 15.57 14.78
C SER A 55 20.17 16.71 14.72
N ALA A 56 21.42 16.44 15.10
CA ALA A 56 22.50 17.42 14.98
C ALA A 56 22.82 17.72 13.51
N ALA A 57 22.89 16.71 12.65
CA ALA A 57 23.12 16.87 11.22
C ALA A 57 22.03 17.73 10.55
N ILE A 58 20.75 17.50 10.90
CA ILE A 58 19.62 18.29 10.38
C ILE A 58 19.74 19.77 10.80
N ARG A 59 20.14 20.05 12.06
CA ARG A 59 20.33 21.44 12.53
C ARG A 59 21.50 22.15 11.87
N VAL A 60 22.57 21.43 11.54
CA VAL A 60 23.78 21.99 10.91
C VAL A 60 23.57 22.28 9.42
N LEU A 61 22.73 21.50 8.73
CA LEU A 61 22.57 21.54 7.27
C LEU A 61 22.34 22.95 6.68
N PRO A 62 21.41 23.79 7.18
CA PRO A 62 21.17 25.10 6.57
C PRO A 62 22.40 26.02 6.59
N ALA A 63 23.12 26.07 7.72
CA ALA A 63 24.33 26.88 7.86
C ALA A 63 25.47 26.34 6.98
N ALA A 64 25.63 25.01 6.92
CA ALA A 64 26.63 24.36 6.08
C ALA A 64 26.38 24.61 4.58
N GLN A 65 25.11 24.57 4.15
CA GLN A 65 24.71 24.89 2.78
C GLN A 65 24.95 26.37 2.45
N GLN A 66 24.63 27.28 3.37
CA GLN A 66 24.92 28.71 3.20
C GLN A 66 26.43 28.98 3.09
N ALA A 67 27.24 28.34 3.93
CA ALA A 67 28.70 28.44 3.89
C ALA A 67 29.30 27.90 2.58
N ALA A 68 28.72 26.83 2.02
CA ALA A 68 29.13 26.26 0.74
C ALA A 68 28.75 27.15 -0.46
N GLY A 69 27.59 27.81 -0.41
CA GLY A 69 27.10 28.67 -1.50
C GLY A 69 27.00 27.92 -2.83
N ALA A 70 27.48 28.53 -3.92
CA ALA A 70 27.46 27.91 -5.26
C ALA A 70 28.31 26.62 -5.37
N ALA A 71 29.23 26.39 -4.43
CA ALA A 71 30.06 25.19 -4.40
C ALA A 71 29.34 23.96 -3.80
N PHE A 72 28.11 24.13 -3.30
CA PHE A 72 27.34 23.06 -2.68
C PHE A 72 27.05 21.95 -3.68
N GLY A 73 27.65 20.77 -3.46
CA GLY A 73 27.45 19.53 -4.21
C GLY A 73 26.36 18.63 -3.64
N GLY A 74 25.70 19.06 -2.56
CA GLY A 74 24.71 18.29 -1.83
C GLY A 74 25.23 17.85 -0.46
N ALA A 75 24.39 17.16 0.31
CA ALA A 75 24.74 16.70 1.64
C ALA A 75 24.10 15.35 1.96
N TRP A 76 24.73 14.59 2.85
CA TRP A 76 24.22 13.33 3.36
C TRP A 76 24.65 13.12 4.81
N PHE A 77 23.88 12.32 5.54
CA PHE A 77 24.32 11.80 6.83
C PHE A 77 25.26 10.61 6.60
N ASP A 78 26.43 10.61 7.22
CA ASP A 78 27.31 9.44 7.25
C ASP A 78 27.08 8.64 8.54
N PRO A 79 26.48 7.44 8.46
CA PRO A 79 26.25 6.59 9.62
C PRO A 79 27.53 6.15 10.33
N ALA A 80 28.68 6.10 9.64
CA ALA A 80 29.94 5.67 10.21
C ALA A 80 30.59 6.77 11.06
N SER A 81 30.65 8.00 10.55
CA SER A 81 31.17 9.15 11.31
C SER A 81 30.14 9.78 12.25
N GLY A 82 28.85 9.52 12.03
CA GLY A 82 27.74 10.09 12.81
C GLY A 82 27.53 11.59 12.54
N LYS A 83 27.92 12.07 11.36
CA LYS A 83 27.90 13.50 11.02
C LYS A 83 27.25 13.79 9.67
N LEU A 84 26.87 15.05 9.49
CA LEU A 84 26.56 15.60 8.17
C LEU A 84 27.85 15.72 7.36
N VAL A 85 27.84 15.21 6.14
CA VAL A 85 28.88 15.42 5.14
C VAL A 85 28.32 16.30 4.03
N VAL A 86 29.06 17.34 3.66
CA VAL A 86 28.73 18.25 2.56
C VAL A 86 29.69 18.03 1.40
N GLY A 87 29.15 17.69 0.24
CA GLY A 87 29.90 17.64 -1.02
C GLY A 87 30.24 19.06 -1.48
N LEU A 88 31.48 19.30 -1.90
CA LEU A 88 31.95 20.59 -2.38
C LEU A 88 32.63 20.48 -3.73
N THR A 89 32.25 21.33 -4.68
CA THR A 89 32.95 21.47 -5.97
C THR A 89 34.17 22.39 -5.90
N ASP A 90 34.28 23.16 -4.83
CA ASP A 90 35.40 24.07 -4.56
C ASP A 90 35.91 23.84 -3.12
N GLU A 91 37.10 23.28 -2.99
CA GLU A 91 37.74 23.00 -1.70
C GLU A 91 38.03 24.28 -0.90
N GLY A 92 38.10 25.45 -1.55
CA GLY A 92 38.24 26.74 -0.87
C GLY A 92 37.11 27.05 0.12
N LYS A 93 35.95 26.40 -0.02
CA LYS A 93 34.81 26.53 0.92
C LYS A 93 34.89 25.57 2.11
N ALA A 94 35.79 24.59 2.10
CA ALA A 94 35.80 23.51 3.10
C ALA A 94 36.00 24.03 4.54
N GLY A 95 36.83 25.06 4.73
CA GLY A 95 37.03 25.65 6.06
C GLY A 95 35.75 26.25 6.66
N ALA A 96 35.03 27.04 5.86
CA ALA A 96 33.77 27.65 6.29
C ALA A 96 32.69 26.61 6.59
N VAL A 97 32.62 25.54 5.80
CA VAL A 97 31.66 24.44 6.02
C VAL A 97 32.02 23.63 7.26
N ARG A 98 33.30 23.29 7.48
CA ARG A 98 33.73 22.58 8.69
C ARG A 98 33.49 23.39 9.97
N ALA A 99 33.57 24.72 9.90
CA ALA A 99 33.25 25.61 11.03
C ALA A 99 31.78 25.49 11.50
N THR A 100 30.89 24.95 10.68
CA THR A 100 29.48 24.67 11.06
C THR A 100 29.32 23.36 11.85
N GLY A 101 30.36 22.53 11.92
CA GLY A 101 30.32 21.19 12.52
C GLY A 101 30.11 20.05 11.50
N ALA A 102 29.93 20.36 10.22
CA ALA A 102 29.85 19.37 9.15
C ALA A 102 31.24 18.85 8.72
N GLU A 103 31.27 17.64 8.18
CA GLU A 103 32.39 17.13 7.40
C GLU A 103 32.22 17.52 5.93
N THR A 104 33.30 17.40 5.15
CA THR A 104 33.32 17.80 3.75
C THR A 104 33.86 16.67 2.90
N ALA A 105 33.28 16.47 1.72
CA ALA A 105 33.81 15.59 0.69
C ALA A 105 33.88 16.34 -0.65
N THR A 106 34.77 15.92 -1.54
CA THR A 106 34.87 16.50 -2.87
C THR A 106 33.69 16.04 -3.73
N SER A 107 33.06 16.97 -4.45
CA SER A 107 32.01 16.69 -5.44
C SER A 107 32.46 17.15 -6.83
N LYS A 108 32.13 16.37 -7.86
CA LYS A 108 32.42 16.72 -9.25
C LYS A 108 31.45 17.77 -9.82
N VAL A 109 30.25 17.85 -9.27
CA VAL A 109 29.16 18.72 -9.76
C VAL A 109 28.40 19.32 -8.59
N SER A 110 27.83 20.51 -8.81
CA SER A 110 26.99 21.16 -7.80
C SER A 110 25.63 20.47 -7.73
N ALA A 111 24.96 20.59 -6.58
CA ALA A 111 23.59 20.11 -6.40
C ALA A 111 22.65 20.75 -7.44
N ALA A 112 22.81 22.04 -7.72
CA ALA A 112 22.02 22.75 -8.74
C ALA A 112 22.21 22.18 -10.15
N ALA A 113 23.42 21.74 -10.49
CA ALA A 113 23.68 21.07 -11.77
C ALA A 113 23.03 19.67 -11.81
N LEU A 114 23.07 18.92 -10.71
CA LEU A 114 22.37 17.63 -10.60
C LEU A 114 20.86 17.77 -10.72
N ASP A 115 20.26 18.75 -10.06
CA ASP A 115 18.82 19.00 -10.13
C ASP A 115 18.38 19.43 -11.53
N THR A 116 19.22 20.21 -12.23
CA THR A 116 19.01 20.55 -13.64
C THR A 116 19.04 19.29 -14.53
N ALA A 117 20.02 18.41 -14.31
CA ALA A 117 20.11 17.15 -15.04
C ALA A 117 18.91 16.24 -14.77
N LYS A 118 18.52 16.09 -13.50
CA LYS A 118 17.34 15.31 -13.10
C LYS A 118 16.06 15.87 -13.72
N THR A 119 15.87 17.19 -13.72
CA THR A 119 14.69 17.84 -14.32
C THR A 119 14.58 17.56 -15.82
N LYS A 120 15.70 17.52 -16.55
CA LYS A 120 15.71 17.11 -17.97
C LYS A 120 15.33 15.65 -18.15
N ILE A 121 15.78 14.77 -17.24
CA ILE A 121 15.42 13.34 -17.26
C ILE A 121 13.95 13.13 -16.88
N ASP A 122 13.41 13.93 -15.94
CA ASP A 122 11.99 13.91 -15.53
C ASP A 122 11.03 14.18 -16.72
N ALA A 123 11.49 14.91 -17.73
CA ALA A 123 10.73 15.19 -18.95
C ALA A 123 10.71 14.02 -19.96
N LEU A 124 11.49 12.97 -19.74
CA LEU A 124 11.55 11.80 -20.62
C LEU A 124 10.47 10.77 -20.26
N LYS A 125 9.97 10.05 -21.27
CA LYS A 125 9.12 8.88 -21.04
C LYS A 125 9.99 7.66 -20.70
N ALA A 126 9.84 7.13 -19.49
CA ALA A 126 10.58 5.95 -19.05
C ALA A 126 10.11 4.68 -19.81
N PRO A 127 11.04 3.85 -20.32
CA PRO A 127 10.72 2.51 -20.80
C PRO A 127 10.52 1.53 -19.62
N ALA A 128 9.89 0.38 -19.87
CA ALA A 128 9.55 -0.61 -18.83
C ALA A 128 10.78 -1.19 -18.09
N GLY A 129 11.96 -1.16 -18.70
CA GLY A 129 13.23 -1.59 -18.10
C GLY A 129 13.88 -0.58 -17.14
N VAL A 130 13.34 0.64 -17.03
CA VAL A 130 13.82 1.70 -16.12
C VAL A 130 12.85 1.84 -14.95
N SER A 131 13.37 1.63 -13.74
CA SER A 131 12.56 1.56 -12.51
C SER A 131 12.48 2.91 -11.78
N SER A 132 13.55 3.69 -11.74
CA SER A 132 13.58 5.01 -11.09
C SER A 132 14.83 5.80 -11.45
N TRP A 133 14.86 7.10 -11.13
CA TRP A 133 16.09 7.89 -11.11
C TRP A 133 16.06 8.94 -9.99
N ARG A 134 17.24 9.28 -9.45
CA ARG A 134 17.41 10.29 -8.39
C ARG A 134 18.73 11.04 -8.51
N SER A 135 18.79 12.30 -8.06
CA SER A 135 20.07 12.96 -7.78
C SER A 135 20.75 12.25 -6.61
N ASP A 136 22.03 11.92 -6.73
CA ASP A 136 22.84 11.37 -5.65
C ASP A 136 24.05 12.27 -5.36
N PRO A 137 24.04 13.00 -4.23
CA PRO A 137 25.14 13.90 -3.87
C PRO A 137 26.42 13.16 -3.50
N ARG A 138 26.35 11.87 -3.15
CA ARG A 138 27.55 11.07 -2.81
C ARG A 138 28.37 10.74 -4.05
N SER A 139 27.71 10.34 -5.14
CA SER A 139 28.37 10.02 -6.40
C SER A 139 28.59 11.25 -7.28
N GLY A 140 27.83 12.33 -7.06
CA GLY A 140 27.81 13.48 -7.95
C GLY A 140 27.16 13.13 -9.30
N SER A 141 26.12 12.29 -9.31
CA SER A 141 25.44 11.85 -10.52
C SER A 141 23.93 11.66 -10.30
N VAL A 142 23.17 11.61 -11.40
CA VAL A 142 21.81 11.06 -11.38
C VAL A 142 21.92 9.54 -11.45
N VAL A 143 21.49 8.86 -10.40
CA VAL A 143 21.46 7.39 -10.33
C VAL A 143 20.18 6.89 -10.97
N ILE A 144 20.29 6.14 -12.07
CA ILE A 144 19.19 5.46 -12.75
C ILE A 144 19.17 4.00 -12.30
N THR A 145 18.03 3.56 -11.75
CA THR A 145 17.79 2.17 -11.39
C THR A 145 17.11 1.45 -12.55
N VAL A 146 17.66 0.33 -12.99
CA VAL A 146 17.10 -0.52 -14.05
C VAL A 146 16.79 -1.91 -13.52
N ASN A 147 15.64 -2.46 -13.94
CA ASN A 147 15.26 -3.85 -13.69
C ASN A 147 15.55 -4.73 -14.91
N ASN A 148 15.57 -4.17 -16.11
CA ASN A 148 15.96 -4.86 -17.34
C ASN A 148 16.72 -3.90 -18.29
N ARG A 149 17.85 -4.33 -18.83
CA ARG A 149 18.69 -3.54 -19.74
C ARG A 149 18.45 -3.92 -21.20
N ASP A 150 17.22 -3.73 -21.65
CA ASP A 150 16.88 -3.87 -23.06
C ASP A 150 17.32 -2.65 -23.90
N THR A 151 17.18 -2.75 -25.22
CA THR A 151 17.54 -1.66 -26.16
C THR A 151 16.83 -0.34 -25.83
N ALA A 152 15.60 -0.37 -25.30
CA ALA A 152 14.87 0.83 -24.95
C ALA A 152 15.44 1.48 -23.67
N ALA A 153 15.78 0.69 -22.66
CA ALA A 153 16.46 1.14 -21.45
C ALA A 153 17.84 1.73 -21.78
N GLU A 154 18.64 1.09 -22.65
CA GLU A 154 19.93 1.65 -23.08
C GLU A 154 19.77 2.99 -23.79
N LYS A 155 18.80 3.12 -24.70
CA LYS A 155 18.52 4.38 -25.38
C LYS A 155 18.09 5.49 -24.41
N PHE A 156 17.31 5.14 -23.39
CA PHE A 156 16.94 6.08 -22.32
C PHE A 156 18.17 6.54 -21.54
N ILE A 157 19.05 5.60 -21.14
CA ILE A 157 20.29 5.90 -20.43
C ILE A 157 21.21 6.82 -21.26
N GLU A 158 21.40 6.55 -22.55
CA GLU A 158 22.22 7.39 -23.42
C GLU A 158 21.63 8.81 -23.57
N THR A 159 20.31 8.93 -23.63
CA THR A 159 19.64 10.24 -23.63
C THR A 159 19.83 10.95 -22.29
N ALA A 160 19.71 10.23 -21.17
CA ALA A 160 19.90 10.78 -19.84
C ALA A 160 21.34 11.27 -19.60
N LYS A 161 22.36 10.59 -20.16
CA LYS A 161 23.76 11.03 -20.10
C LYS A 161 24.02 12.38 -20.77
N GLN A 162 23.16 12.81 -21.70
CA GLN A 162 23.24 14.15 -22.31
C GLN A 162 22.77 15.25 -21.34
N ALA A 163 22.01 14.90 -20.30
CA ALA A 163 21.52 15.85 -19.30
C ALA A 163 22.57 16.18 -18.22
N GLY A 164 23.50 15.25 -17.94
CA GLY A 164 24.53 15.38 -16.91
C GLY A 164 25.16 14.03 -16.54
N PRO A 165 26.00 13.97 -15.49
CA PRO A 165 26.60 12.71 -15.03
C PRO A 165 25.52 11.71 -14.59
N VAL A 166 25.61 10.47 -15.09
CA VAL A 166 24.68 9.39 -14.78
C VAL A 166 25.43 8.17 -14.26
N THR A 167 24.87 7.54 -13.24
CA THR A 167 25.30 6.21 -12.76
C THR A 167 24.12 5.25 -12.91
N VAL A 168 24.36 4.05 -13.43
CA VAL A 168 23.32 3.04 -13.61
C VAL A 168 23.50 1.94 -12.56
N VAL A 169 22.42 1.58 -11.88
CA VAL A 169 22.39 0.51 -10.88
C VAL A 169 21.27 -0.48 -11.20
N GLN A 170 21.48 -1.75 -10.88
CA GLN A 170 20.43 -2.77 -10.98
C GLN A 170 19.50 -2.65 -9.77
N GLY A 171 18.19 -2.77 -9.97
CA GLY A 171 17.20 -2.83 -8.90
C GLY A 171 15.83 -3.29 -9.41
N GLU A 172 14.89 -3.46 -8.49
CA GLU A 172 13.55 -3.92 -8.82
C GLU A 172 12.65 -2.77 -9.29
N ALA A 173 11.65 -3.11 -10.13
CA ALA A 173 10.60 -2.16 -10.48
C ALA A 173 9.65 -2.00 -9.29
N PRO A 174 9.37 -0.75 -8.86
CA PRO A 174 8.41 -0.52 -7.79
C PRO A 174 7.01 -0.96 -8.25
N ARG A 175 6.24 -1.52 -7.31
CA ARG A 175 4.82 -1.83 -7.48
C ARG A 175 4.03 -1.01 -6.48
N THR A 176 2.85 -0.55 -6.88
CA THR A 176 1.90 0.04 -5.92
C THR A 176 1.44 -1.06 -4.98
N PHE A 177 1.26 -0.70 -3.70
CA PHE A 177 0.54 -1.56 -2.78
C PHE A 177 -0.94 -1.58 -3.18
N SER A 178 -1.55 -2.75 -3.15
CA SER A 178 -2.97 -2.99 -3.39
C SER A 178 -3.50 -3.85 -2.23
N ALA A 179 -4.79 -4.20 -2.23
CA ALA A 179 -5.35 -5.14 -1.26
C ALA A 179 -5.42 -6.59 -1.82
N GLY A 180 -5.82 -7.53 -0.96
CA GLY A 180 -6.14 -8.89 -1.37
C GLY A 180 -7.54 -8.97 -1.94
N THR A 181 -7.80 -9.89 -2.88
CA THR A 181 -9.18 -10.23 -3.26
C THR A 181 -9.75 -11.14 -2.17
N VAL A 182 -10.72 -10.65 -1.40
CA VAL A 182 -11.34 -11.43 -0.33
C VAL A 182 -12.81 -11.65 -0.66
N GLY A 183 -13.33 -12.87 -0.46
CA GLY A 183 -14.74 -13.15 -0.66
C GLY A 183 -15.62 -12.24 0.19
N GLY A 184 -16.66 -11.66 -0.40
CA GLY A 184 -17.54 -10.69 0.25
C GLY A 184 -17.15 -9.22 0.09
N ASP A 185 -15.91 -8.90 -0.28
CA ASP A 185 -15.46 -7.51 -0.50
C ASP A 185 -16.22 -6.84 -1.65
N PRO A 186 -16.48 -5.53 -1.59
CA PRO A 186 -17.01 -4.79 -2.73
C PRO A 186 -15.95 -4.63 -3.82
N TYR A 187 -16.38 -4.79 -5.07
CA TYR A 187 -15.66 -4.31 -6.24
C TYR A 187 -16.61 -3.53 -7.16
N TYR A 188 -16.05 -2.59 -7.90
CA TYR A 188 -16.83 -1.67 -8.74
C TYR A 188 -16.50 -1.88 -10.21
N ILE A 189 -17.55 -2.04 -11.01
CA ILE A 189 -17.49 -2.30 -12.44
C ILE A 189 -17.75 -1.00 -13.19
N ASN A 190 -16.85 -0.65 -14.12
CA ASN A 190 -16.94 0.56 -14.95
C ASN A 190 -17.23 1.86 -14.14
N GLY A 191 -16.85 1.89 -12.86
CA GLY A 191 -17.02 3.02 -11.94
C GLY A 191 -18.44 3.29 -11.43
N ASN A 192 -19.45 2.47 -11.77
CA ASN A 192 -20.85 2.78 -11.42
C ASN A 192 -21.67 1.61 -10.87
N THR A 193 -21.21 0.37 -11.02
CA THR A 193 -21.94 -0.82 -10.56
C THR A 193 -21.15 -1.49 -9.45
N ARG A 194 -21.80 -1.77 -8.31
CA ARG A 194 -21.19 -2.47 -7.18
C ARG A 194 -21.66 -3.92 -7.14
N CYS A 195 -20.71 -4.85 -7.09
CA CYS A 195 -20.94 -6.24 -6.73
C CYS A 195 -19.96 -6.66 -5.65
N SER A 196 -20.11 -7.89 -5.18
CA SER A 196 -19.26 -8.49 -4.15
C SER A 196 -18.39 -9.59 -4.75
N ILE A 197 -17.15 -9.71 -4.29
CA ILE A 197 -16.24 -10.78 -4.70
C ILE A 197 -16.77 -12.13 -4.22
N GLY A 198 -16.79 -13.14 -5.07
CA GLY A 198 -17.20 -14.49 -4.72
C GLY A 198 -16.07 -15.26 -4.05
N PHE A 199 -15.14 -15.78 -4.85
CA PHE A 199 -13.99 -16.52 -4.34
C PHE A 199 -12.73 -16.20 -5.13
N SER A 200 -11.61 -16.11 -4.43
CA SER A 200 -10.29 -16.04 -5.05
C SER A 200 -9.97 -17.32 -5.79
N VAL A 201 -9.45 -17.16 -7.00
CA VAL A 201 -8.95 -18.23 -7.85
C VAL A 201 -7.55 -17.86 -8.34
N GLN A 202 -6.80 -18.83 -8.86
CA GLN A 202 -5.51 -18.53 -9.46
C GLN A 202 -5.68 -17.49 -10.58
N GLY A 203 -4.96 -16.36 -10.46
CA GLY A 203 -5.00 -15.27 -11.43
C GLY A 203 -6.21 -14.32 -11.32
N GLY A 204 -7.06 -14.44 -10.29
CA GLY A 204 -8.14 -13.47 -10.07
C GLY A 204 -9.22 -13.91 -9.09
N PHE A 205 -10.49 -13.63 -9.40
CA PHE A 205 -11.63 -14.04 -8.59
C PHE A 205 -12.87 -14.32 -9.45
N VAL A 206 -13.78 -15.13 -8.92
CA VAL A 206 -15.10 -15.40 -9.53
C VAL A 206 -16.18 -14.54 -8.90
N SER A 207 -17.20 -14.20 -9.68
CA SER A 207 -18.36 -13.40 -9.27
C SER A 207 -19.58 -13.75 -10.14
N ALA A 208 -20.68 -13.01 -10.04
CA ALA A 208 -21.86 -13.17 -10.87
C ALA A 208 -21.66 -12.58 -12.27
N GLY A 209 -22.36 -13.12 -13.26
CA GLY A 209 -22.28 -12.71 -14.66
C GLY A 209 -23.05 -11.42 -14.94
N HIS A 210 -24.21 -11.25 -14.28
CA HIS A 210 -25.02 -10.04 -14.44
C HIS A 210 -24.35 -8.75 -13.94
N CYS A 211 -23.26 -8.85 -13.18
CA CYS A 211 -22.47 -7.70 -12.70
C CYS A 211 -21.73 -6.95 -13.81
N GLY A 212 -21.39 -7.61 -14.92
CA GLY A 212 -20.62 -7.00 -15.99
C GLY A 212 -20.28 -7.96 -17.13
N GLY A 213 -20.07 -7.41 -18.33
CA GLY A 213 -19.66 -8.17 -19.51
C GLY A 213 -18.14 -8.31 -19.65
N THR A 214 -17.69 -9.25 -20.48
CA THR A 214 -16.28 -9.43 -20.84
C THR A 214 -15.63 -8.10 -21.24
N GLY A 215 -14.46 -7.80 -20.68
CA GLY A 215 -13.73 -6.56 -20.91
C GLY A 215 -14.09 -5.41 -19.96
N SER A 216 -15.16 -5.51 -19.18
CA SER A 216 -15.51 -4.49 -18.18
C SER A 216 -14.37 -4.30 -17.18
N SER A 217 -14.04 -3.04 -16.87
CA SER A 217 -12.97 -2.71 -15.93
C SER A 217 -13.46 -2.85 -14.49
N THR A 218 -12.54 -3.21 -13.59
CA THR A 218 -12.83 -3.39 -12.16
C THR A 218 -11.86 -2.59 -11.30
N VAL A 219 -12.39 -1.92 -10.29
CA VAL A 219 -11.62 -1.27 -9.22
C VAL A 219 -12.07 -1.83 -7.86
N GLY A 220 -11.14 -1.89 -6.92
CA GLY A 220 -11.42 -2.40 -5.58
C GLY A 220 -12.06 -1.36 -4.68
N TRP A 221 -12.31 -1.75 -3.43
CA TRP A 221 -12.85 -0.86 -2.41
C TRP A 221 -11.94 0.34 -2.11
N ASP A 222 -10.63 0.21 -2.35
CA ASP A 222 -9.64 1.28 -2.20
C ASP A 222 -9.53 2.22 -3.42
N GLY A 223 -10.35 1.97 -4.46
CA GLY A 223 -10.36 2.73 -5.71
C GLY A 223 -9.23 2.40 -6.67
N SER A 224 -8.32 1.48 -6.32
CA SER A 224 -7.25 1.03 -7.20
C SER A 224 -7.78 0.08 -8.28
N TYR A 225 -7.21 0.15 -9.48
CA TYR A 225 -7.53 -0.78 -10.55
C TYR A 225 -7.18 -2.21 -10.11
N MET A 226 -8.11 -3.16 -10.32
CA MET A 226 -7.89 -4.57 -10.04
C MET A 226 -7.53 -5.33 -11.31
N GLY A 227 -8.32 -5.12 -12.37
CA GLY A 227 -8.26 -5.90 -13.59
C GLY A 227 -9.54 -5.79 -14.42
N SER A 228 -9.90 -6.84 -15.16
CA SER A 228 -11.10 -6.85 -16.00
C SER A 228 -11.76 -8.22 -16.07
N PHE A 229 -13.04 -8.22 -16.46
CA PHE A 229 -13.81 -9.44 -16.71
C PHE A 229 -13.18 -10.21 -17.87
N ALA A 230 -12.56 -11.35 -17.59
CA ALA A 230 -11.99 -12.23 -18.60
C ALA A 230 -13.05 -13.12 -19.24
N GLY A 231 -14.14 -13.40 -18.51
CA GLY A 231 -15.33 -14.07 -19.03
C GLY A 231 -16.55 -13.73 -18.18
N SER A 232 -17.73 -13.72 -18.82
CA SER A 232 -19.02 -13.52 -18.16
C SER A 232 -20.13 -14.24 -18.95
N SER A 233 -21.12 -14.79 -18.26
CA SER A 233 -22.31 -15.41 -18.85
C SER A 233 -23.55 -15.07 -18.03
N PHE A 234 -24.50 -14.37 -18.66
CA PHE A 234 -25.84 -14.06 -18.15
C PHE A 234 -26.75 -13.54 -19.28
N PRO A 235 -28.00 -14.01 -19.45
CA PRO A 235 -28.65 -15.14 -18.74
C PRO A 235 -28.14 -16.51 -19.26
N GLY A 236 -28.86 -17.59 -18.97
CA GLY A 236 -28.45 -18.98 -19.19
C GLY A 236 -27.72 -19.54 -17.98
N ASN A 237 -26.62 -18.86 -17.63
CA ASN A 237 -25.90 -19.02 -16.36
C ASN A 237 -25.83 -17.65 -15.66
N ASP A 238 -25.23 -17.59 -14.48
CA ASP A 238 -24.91 -16.32 -13.82
C ASP A 238 -23.54 -16.38 -13.12
N TYR A 239 -22.48 -16.39 -13.92
CA TYR A 239 -21.10 -16.35 -13.42
C TYR A 239 -20.20 -15.44 -14.24
N SER A 240 -19.09 -15.05 -13.62
CA SER A 240 -17.97 -14.38 -14.26
C SER A 240 -16.63 -14.79 -13.64
N PHE A 241 -15.58 -14.58 -14.41
CA PHE A 241 -14.18 -14.62 -13.95
C PHE A 241 -13.53 -13.27 -14.24
N ILE A 242 -13.01 -12.64 -13.19
CA ILE A 242 -12.29 -11.38 -13.26
C ILE A 242 -10.80 -11.70 -13.11
N ARG A 243 -10.00 -11.35 -14.12
CA ARG A 243 -8.54 -11.50 -14.10
C ARG A 243 -7.91 -10.27 -13.46
N ILE A 244 -7.10 -10.46 -12.42
CA ILE A 244 -6.38 -9.38 -11.75
C ILE A 244 -5.01 -9.12 -12.39
N THR A 245 -4.60 -7.86 -12.49
CA THR A 245 -3.35 -7.47 -13.17
C THR A 245 -2.53 -6.39 -12.45
N ASN A 246 -3.04 -5.79 -11.36
CA ASN A 246 -2.46 -4.58 -10.78
C ASN A 246 -2.10 -4.71 -9.29
N GLY A 247 -1.27 -5.70 -8.95
CA GLY A 247 -0.69 -5.86 -7.61
C GLY A 247 -1.60 -6.45 -6.53
N TRP A 248 -2.89 -6.60 -6.81
CA TRP A 248 -3.83 -7.35 -5.97
C TRP A 248 -3.39 -8.82 -5.87
N TRP A 249 -3.53 -9.43 -4.69
CA TRP A 249 -3.23 -10.85 -4.50
C TRP A 249 -4.49 -11.66 -4.15
N PRO A 250 -4.61 -12.90 -4.65
CA PRO A 250 -5.70 -13.78 -4.24
C PRO A 250 -5.57 -14.21 -2.77
N ALA A 251 -6.63 -14.06 -1.98
CA ALA A 251 -6.69 -14.53 -0.60
C ALA A 251 -7.70 -15.68 -0.43
N PRO A 252 -7.36 -16.79 0.25
CA PRO A 252 -8.25 -17.93 0.49
C PRO A 252 -9.25 -17.66 1.63
N VAL A 253 -9.90 -16.49 1.60
CA VAL A 253 -10.66 -15.96 2.73
C VAL A 253 -12.00 -15.42 2.24
N VAL A 254 -13.05 -15.60 3.05
CA VAL A 254 -14.34 -14.93 2.94
C VAL A 254 -14.51 -14.04 4.18
N LEU A 255 -14.83 -12.77 3.98
CA LEU A 255 -15.03 -11.79 5.03
C LEU A 255 -16.21 -12.17 5.92
N GLY A 256 -15.95 -12.21 7.22
CA GLY A 256 -16.97 -12.31 8.26
C GLY A 256 -17.57 -10.95 8.64
N TRP A 257 -17.04 -9.85 8.10
CA TRP A 257 -17.48 -8.47 8.33
C TRP A 257 -17.50 -8.05 9.82
N GLY A 258 -16.71 -8.72 10.67
CA GLY A 258 -16.74 -8.53 12.12
C GLY A 258 -17.97 -9.13 12.82
N THR A 259 -18.98 -9.62 12.06
CA THR A 259 -20.09 -10.42 12.59
C THR A 259 -19.59 -11.79 13.06
N VAL A 260 -18.67 -12.36 12.29
CA VAL A 260 -17.90 -13.56 12.63
C VAL A 260 -16.43 -13.33 12.25
N SER A 261 -15.54 -14.22 12.70
CA SER A 261 -14.18 -14.28 12.17
C SER A 261 -14.20 -14.59 10.67
N ASP A 262 -13.24 -14.05 9.93
CA ASP A 262 -13.10 -14.36 8.51
C ASP A 262 -12.93 -15.87 8.29
N ALA A 263 -13.65 -16.40 7.30
CA ALA A 263 -13.71 -17.83 7.02
C ALA A 263 -12.65 -18.23 6.00
N LEU A 264 -11.85 -19.24 6.32
CA LEU A 264 -10.89 -19.82 5.37
C LEU A 264 -11.59 -20.70 4.35
N VAL A 265 -11.14 -20.63 3.10
CA VAL A 265 -11.58 -21.52 2.01
C VAL A 265 -10.58 -22.66 1.90
N ARG A 266 -11.05 -23.90 2.05
CA ARG A 266 -10.21 -25.11 1.94
C ARG A 266 -10.66 -26.07 0.83
N GLY A 267 -11.79 -25.82 0.20
CA GLY A 267 -12.26 -26.62 -0.92
C GLY A 267 -13.62 -26.15 -1.44
N SER A 268 -14.26 -27.02 -2.22
CA SER A 268 -15.58 -26.77 -2.82
C SER A 268 -16.45 -28.03 -2.89
N TRP A 269 -16.40 -28.85 -1.84
CA TRP A 269 -17.36 -29.95 -1.68
C TRP A 269 -18.79 -29.41 -1.64
N VAL A 270 -19.67 -29.97 -2.47
CA VAL A 270 -21.06 -29.49 -2.62
C VAL A 270 -21.91 -29.92 -1.43
N ALA A 271 -22.55 -28.96 -0.79
CA ALA A 271 -23.43 -29.18 0.35
C ALA A 271 -24.79 -29.80 -0.09
N PRO A 272 -25.25 -30.89 0.54
CA PRO A 272 -26.58 -31.44 0.30
C PRO A 272 -27.72 -30.48 0.72
N VAL A 273 -28.92 -30.69 0.18
CA VAL A 273 -30.13 -30.00 0.64
C VAL A 273 -30.33 -30.19 2.15
N GLY A 274 -30.70 -29.12 2.85
CA GLY A 274 -30.84 -29.08 4.30
C GLY A 274 -29.58 -28.64 5.05
N THR A 275 -28.42 -28.61 4.38
CA THR A 275 -27.16 -28.15 5.00
C THR A 275 -27.22 -26.65 5.28
N SER A 276 -26.67 -26.24 6.43
CA SER A 276 -26.48 -24.83 6.76
C SER A 276 -25.49 -24.18 5.82
N VAL A 277 -25.81 -22.99 5.33
CA VAL A 277 -24.96 -22.23 4.40
C VAL A 277 -25.00 -20.75 4.78
N CYS A 278 -23.86 -20.08 4.65
CA CYS A 278 -23.73 -18.65 4.92
C CYS A 278 -23.32 -17.90 3.65
N ARG A 279 -23.77 -16.65 3.54
CA ARG A 279 -23.47 -15.70 2.47
C ARG A 279 -22.66 -14.54 3.04
N SER A 280 -21.66 -14.06 2.30
CA SER A 280 -20.95 -12.80 2.55
C SER A 280 -21.06 -11.87 1.35
N GLY A 281 -21.26 -10.57 1.60
CA GLY A 281 -21.44 -9.56 0.55
C GLY A 281 -21.44 -8.14 1.10
N SER A 282 -21.19 -7.18 0.22
CA SER A 282 -20.90 -5.78 0.56
C SER A 282 -22.12 -4.93 0.96
N THR A 283 -23.34 -5.48 0.90
CA THR A 283 -24.56 -4.76 1.29
C THR A 283 -25.05 -5.22 2.65
N THR A 284 -25.34 -6.52 2.77
CA THR A 284 -25.93 -7.08 4.00
C THR A 284 -24.93 -7.88 4.82
N HIS A 285 -23.65 -7.91 4.41
CA HIS A 285 -22.58 -8.56 5.15
C HIS A 285 -22.82 -10.08 5.30
N TRP A 286 -22.76 -10.62 6.52
CA TRP A 286 -22.79 -12.05 6.80
C TRP A 286 -24.18 -12.53 7.23
N HIS A 287 -24.80 -13.41 6.45
CA HIS A 287 -26.09 -14.02 6.78
C HIS A 287 -26.08 -15.53 6.54
N CYS A 288 -26.79 -16.29 7.36
CA CYS A 288 -26.85 -17.75 7.25
C CYS A 288 -28.29 -18.26 7.13
N GLY A 289 -28.42 -19.48 6.62
CA GLY A 289 -29.68 -20.16 6.40
C GLY A 289 -29.40 -21.61 6.00
N ALA A 290 -30.25 -22.18 5.14
CA ALA A 290 -30.08 -23.56 4.68
C ALA A 290 -30.25 -23.67 3.16
N VAL A 291 -29.57 -24.65 2.56
CA VAL A 291 -29.82 -25.09 1.19
C VAL A 291 -31.21 -25.71 1.11
N ARG A 292 -32.03 -25.27 0.16
CA ARG A 292 -33.43 -25.69 -0.02
C ARG A 292 -33.66 -26.52 -1.26
N GLY A 293 -32.85 -26.34 -2.29
CA GLY A 293 -32.98 -27.05 -3.57
C GLY A 293 -31.70 -26.92 -4.39
N LEU A 294 -31.45 -27.90 -5.23
CA LEU A 294 -30.35 -27.92 -6.19
C LEU A 294 -30.93 -28.02 -7.61
N ASN A 295 -30.16 -27.60 -8.61
CA ASN A 295 -30.53 -27.68 -10.03
C ASN A 295 -31.86 -26.98 -10.36
N GLU A 296 -32.07 -25.80 -9.80
CA GLU A 296 -33.28 -25.00 -10.02
C GLU A 296 -33.12 -24.07 -11.23
N THR A 297 -34.17 -23.94 -12.03
CA THR A 297 -34.25 -22.96 -13.11
C THR A 297 -34.93 -21.71 -12.59
N VAL A 298 -34.24 -20.57 -12.64
CA VAL A 298 -34.74 -19.27 -12.19
C VAL A 298 -35.05 -18.41 -13.41
N ASN A 299 -36.27 -17.86 -13.49
CA ASN A 299 -36.70 -17.02 -14.59
C ASN A 299 -36.55 -15.53 -14.22
N TYR A 300 -35.43 -14.92 -14.59
CA TYR A 300 -35.24 -13.46 -14.47
C TYR A 300 -35.87 -12.73 -15.66
N SER A 301 -36.01 -11.40 -15.55
CA SER A 301 -36.54 -10.58 -16.64
C SER A 301 -35.66 -10.59 -17.89
N GLN A 302 -34.36 -10.84 -17.74
CA GLN A 302 -33.40 -10.95 -18.83
C GLN A 302 -33.41 -12.34 -19.49
N GLY A 303 -33.93 -13.37 -18.80
CA GLY A 303 -33.99 -14.74 -19.29
C GLY A 303 -33.85 -15.78 -18.17
N ALA A 304 -34.04 -17.06 -18.54
CA ALA A 304 -33.85 -18.18 -17.62
C ALA A 304 -32.38 -18.40 -17.30
N VAL A 305 -32.09 -18.75 -16.04
CA VAL A 305 -30.78 -19.21 -15.55
C VAL A 305 -30.97 -20.62 -14.97
N TYR A 306 -30.14 -21.56 -15.39
CA TYR A 306 -30.28 -22.98 -15.07
C TYR A 306 -29.30 -23.42 -13.97
N GLY A 307 -29.54 -24.58 -13.36
CA GLY A 307 -28.56 -25.23 -12.48
C GLY A 307 -28.38 -24.56 -11.11
N MET A 308 -29.25 -23.64 -10.72
CA MET A 308 -29.07 -22.80 -9.53
C MET A 308 -29.29 -23.58 -8.24
N THR A 309 -28.61 -23.17 -7.17
CA THR A 309 -28.90 -23.66 -5.82
C THR A 309 -29.74 -22.65 -5.08
N LYS A 310 -30.87 -23.11 -4.54
CA LYS A 310 -31.80 -22.30 -3.76
C LYS A 310 -31.46 -22.35 -2.28
N THR A 311 -31.57 -21.21 -1.61
CA THR A 311 -31.31 -21.09 -0.16
C THR A 311 -32.37 -20.24 0.53
N SER A 312 -32.50 -20.40 1.85
CA SER A 312 -33.29 -19.47 2.67
C SER A 312 -32.46 -18.29 3.22
N VAL A 313 -31.27 -18.04 2.67
CA VAL A 313 -30.45 -16.89 3.06
C VAL A 313 -31.00 -15.65 2.36
N CYS A 314 -31.06 -14.52 3.07
CA CYS A 314 -31.45 -13.24 2.48
C CYS A 314 -30.26 -12.57 1.76
N ALA A 315 -30.56 -11.73 0.78
CA ALA A 315 -29.59 -10.89 0.07
C ALA A 315 -30.29 -9.62 -0.43
N GLU A 316 -29.52 -8.56 -0.65
CA GLU A 316 -30.01 -7.28 -1.18
C GLU A 316 -29.09 -6.74 -2.30
N PRO A 317 -29.52 -5.72 -3.07
CA PRO A 317 -28.72 -5.18 -4.18
C PRO A 317 -27.29 -4.80 -3.75
N GLY A 318 -26.31 -5.35 -4.46
CA GLY A 318 -24.87 -5.22 -4.16
C GLY A 318 -24.25 -6.45 -3.49
N ASP A 319 -25.04 -7.37 -2.92
CA ASP A 319 -24.55 -8.69 -2.48
C ASP A 319 -24.29 -9.65 -3.65
N SER A 320 -24.82 -9.33 -4.84
CA SER A 320 -24.56 -10.03 -6.10
C SER A 320 -23.06 -10.34 -6.29
N GLY A 321 -22.77 -11.58 -6.69
CA GLY A 321 -21.42 -12.12 -6.80
C GLY A 321 -20.80 -12.63 -5.50
N GLY A 322 -21.30 -12.17 -4.34
CA GLY A 322 -20.75 -12.50 -3.02
C GLY A 322 -20.79 -13.99 -2.69
N SER A 323 -19.86 -14.42 -1.85
CA SER A 323 -19.62 -15.83 -1.51
C SER A 323 -20.81 -16.48 -0.80
N PHE A 324 -21.14 -17.71 -1.19
CA PHE A 324 -21.86 -18.69 -0.35
C PHE A 324 -20.89 -19.79 0.11
N ILE A 325 -20.76 -20.00 1.42
CA ILE A 325 -19.80 -20.92 2.04
C ILE A 325 -20.49 -21.79 3.11
N THR A 326 -20.07 -23.05 3.20
CA THR A 326 -20.49 -24.02 4.24
C THR A 326 -19.26 -24.54 4.95
N GLY A 327 -19.10 -24.25 6.25
CA GLY A 327 -17.83 -24.51 6.94
C GLY A 327 -16.69 -23.79 6.24
N ASP A 328 -15.75 -24.54 5.67
CA ASP A 328 -14.62 -24.07 4.87
C ASP A 328 -14.75 -24.41 3.36
N GLN A 329 -15.95 -24.79 2.91
CA GLN A 329 -16.24 -25.24 1.55
C GLN A 329 -17.00 -24.18 0.75
N ALA A 330 -16.38 -23.67 -0.31
CA ALA A 330 -16.98 -22.76 -1.27
C ALA A 330 -18.16 -23.43 -1.99
N GLN A 331 -19.35 -22.82 -1.95
CA GLN A 331 -20.56 -23.35 -2.56
C GLN A 331 -20.89 -22.63 -3.87
N GLY A 332 -20.84 -21.30 -3.90
CA GLY A 332 -21.20 -20.53 -5.09
C GLY A 332 -21.22 -19.03 -4.91
N VAL A 333 -21.61 -18.34 -5.98
CA VAL A 333 -21.68 -16.87 -6.03
C VAL A 333 -23.13 -16.40 -6.08
N THR A 334 -23.46 -15.38 -5.29
CA THR A 334 -24.83 -14.84 -5.19
C THR A 334 -25.33 -14.37 -6.54
N SER A 335 -26.47 -14.88 -7.01
CA SER A 335 -27.08 -14.45 -8.27
C SER A 335 -28.20 -13.45 -8.02
N GLY A 336 -29.27 -13.90 -7.38
CA GLY A 336 -30.45 -13.08 -7.16
C GLY A 336 -31.40 -13.75 -6.18
N GLY A 337 -32.49 -13.05 -5.85
CA GLY A 337 -33.42 -13.49 -4.83
C GLY A 337 -34.70 -12.68 -4.84
N TRP A 338 -35.60 -13.01 -3.92
CA TRP A 338 -36.77 -12.20 -3.60
C TRP A 338 -36.83 -11.95 -2.10
N GLY A 339 -37.59 -10.92 -1.69
CA GLY A 339 -37.65 -10.50 -0.29
C GLY A 339 -36.48 -9.59 0.07
N ASN A 340 -36.13 -9.55 1.36
CA ASN A 340 -35.01 -8.75 1.89
C ASN A 340 -34.56 -9.28 3.26
N CYS A 341 -33.51 -8.70 3.85
CA CYS A 341 -32.98 -9.19 5.12
C CYS A 341 -33.79 -8.78 6.36
N SER A 342 -34.79 -7.91 6.22
CA SER A 342 -35.70 -7.53 7.31
C SER A 342 -36.99 -8.36 7.35
N GLY A 343 -37.54 -8.70 6.18
CA GLY A 343 -38.81 -9.43 6.02
C GLY A 343 -38.65 -10.90 5.64
N GLY A 344 -37.41 -11.36 5.48
CA GLY A 344 -37.11 -12.68 4.94
C GLY A 344 -37.13 -12.71 3.42
N GLY A 345 -36.68 -13.84 2.87
CA GLY A 345 -36.51 -14.01 1.44
C GLY A 345 -35.79 -15.31 1.10
N GLU A 346 -35.68 -15.59 -0.18
CA GLU A 346 -34.88 -16.68 -0.70
C GLU A 346 -33.89 -16.14 -1.73
N THR A 347 -32.70 -16.72 -1.72
CA THR A 347 -31.61 -16.34 -2.62
C THR A 347 -31.10 -17.58 -3.33
N TRP A 348 -30.81 -17.40 -4.61
CA TRP A 348 -30.16 -18.39 -5.46
C TRP A 348 -28.69 -18.01 -5.67
N PHE A 349 -27.84 -19.02 -5.72
CA PHE A 349 -26.44 -18.87 -6.11
C PHE A 349 -26.10 -19.78 -7.28
N GLN A 350 -25.15 -19.33 -8.11
CA GLN A 350 -24.53 -20.14 -9.14
C GLN A 350 -23.44 -21.01 -8.51
N PRO A 351 -23.46 -22.35 -8.67
CA PRO A 351 -22.47 -23.24 -8.08
C PRO A 351 -21.03 -22.91 -8.52
N VAL A 352 -20.09 -22.84 -7.57
CA VAL A 352 -18.70 -22.43 -7.86
C VAL A 352 -18.00 -23.40 -8.79
N ASN A 353 -18.26 -24.71 -8.66
CA ASN A 353 -17.57 -25.75 -9.42
C ASN A 353 -17.82 -25.65 -10.93
N GLU A 354 -18.99 -25.16 -11.35
CA GLU A 354 -19.28 -24.92 -12.77
C GLU A 354 -18.43 -23.79 -13.34
N ILE A 355 -18.23 -22.72 -12.56
CA ILE A 355 -17.39 -21.57 -12.94
C ILE A 355 -15.94 -22.03 -13.08
N LEU A 356 -15.46 -22.82 -12.11
CA LEU A 356 -14.11 -23.38 -12.12
C LEU A 356 -13.89 -24.26 -13.34
N GLN A 357 -14.83 -25.15 -13.65
CA GLN A 357 -14.74 -26.03 -14.81
C GLN A 357 -14.78 -25.26 -16.13
N THR A 358 -15.70 -24.31 -16.26
CA THR A 358 -15.90 -23.52 -17.48
C THR A 358 -14.64 -22.75 -17.88
N TYR A 359 -13.96 -22.15 -16.90
CA TYR A 359 -12.78 -21.30 -17.15
C TYR A 359 -11.44 -21.99 -16.86
N GLY A 360 -11.45 -23.27 -16.48
CA GLY A 360 -10.23 -24.02 -16.13
C GLY A 360 -9.49 -23.41 -14.92
N LEU A 361 -10.23 -22.96 -13.91
CA LEU A 361 -9.70 -22.26 -12.74
C LEU A 361 -9.52 -23.19 -11.55
N ALA A 362 -8.57 -22.85 -10.69
CA ALA A 362 -8.38 -23.48 -9.38
C ALA A 362 -8.68 -22.47 -8.27
N LEU A 363 -9.43 -22.88 -7.25
CA LEU A 363 -9.63 -22.08 -6.03
C LEU A 363 -8.30 -21.86 -5.33
N VAL A 364 -8.14 -20.66 -4.78
CA VAL A 364 -7.06 -20.36 -3.85
C VAL A 364 -7.53 -20.85 -2.48
N THR A 365 -6.80 -21.80 -1.90
CA THR A 365 -7.15 -22.49 -0.66
C THR A 365 -6.06 -22.31 0.40
N ALA A 366 -6.44 -22.40 1.67
CA ALA A 366 -5.59 -22.20 2.85
C ALA A 366 -4.97 -23.49 3.40
#